data_AF-A0A377XJM8-F1
#
_entry.id   AF-A0A377XJM8-F1
#
_cell.length_a   1.000
_cell.length_b   1.000
_cell.length_c   1.000
_cell.angle_alpha   90.00
_cell.angle_beta   90.00
_cell.angle_gamma   90.00
#
_symmetry.space_group_name_H-M   'P 1'
#
loop_
_entity.id
_entity.type
_entity.pdbx_description
1 polymer ?
#
loop_
_entity_poly.entity_id
_entity_poly.type
_entity_poly.pdbx_seq_one_letter_code
_entity_poly.pdbx_strand_id
1 'polypeptide(L)'
;MIPRSPYATFPTGLNWQEKNLTLTPTSLQGLLIALPKVAKVAQEQVVEPKIDNPQPQEKPLGETMTDLFSQPVLPAMTDVHLPLNLNIQAFRGEQLRLTGDTDITVYNLLLKVSSIDGQMKLDALDIDSDQGKVSASGSAQLQDNWPVDITLAGTLNVDPMKGEKVQLKVGGEVRKNAQSRSGLKRAGRGHAARGCAAGGGRAAAQYGAEE
;
A
#
# COMPACT_ATOMS: atom_id res chain seq x y z
N MET A 1 -0.05 38.60 -28.65
CA MET A 1 0.80 37.86 -27.69
C MET A 1 0.08 36.54 -27.41
N ILE A 2 0.54 35.42 -27.98
CA ILE A 2 -0.09 34.10 -27.81
C ILE A 2 0.53 33.48 -26.55
N PRO A 3 -0.25 33.05 -25.54
CA PRO A 3 0.31 32.40 -24.37
C PRO A 3 0.93 31.06 -24.79
N ARG A 4 2.24 30.91 -24.55
CA ARG A 4 2.92 29.62 -24.73
C ARG A 4 2.40 28.65 -23.68
N SER A 5 1.85 27.52 -24.11
CA SER A 5 1.60 26.38 -23.21
C SER A 5 2.87 26.04 -22.44
N PRO A 6 2.81 25.82 -21.11
CA PRO A 6 3.94 25.29 -20.37
C PRO A 6 4.10 23.82 -20.74
N TYR A 7 4.96 23.53 -21.71
CA TYR A 7 5.40 22.16 -21.95
C TYR A 7 6.16 21.68 -20.70
N ALA A 8 5.66 20.63 -20.06
CA ALA A 8 6.40 19.94 -19.01
C ALA A 8 7.67 19.34 -19.62
N THR A 9 8.84 19.76 -19.12
CA THR A 9 10.15 19.22 -19.51
C THR A 9 10.66 18.35 -18.37
N PHE A 10 10.96 17.08 -18.66
CA PHE A 10 11.46 16.12 -17.67
C PHE A 10 12.92 15.81 -17.97
N PRO A 11 13.89 16.28 -17.16
CA PRO A 11 15.26 15.81 -17.27
C PRO A 11 15.30 14.38 -16.74
N THR A 12 15.19 13.41 -17.64
CA THR A 12 15.36 11.98 -17.34
C THR A 12 16.61 11.50 -18.04
N GLY A 13 17.45 10.74 -17.33
CA GLY A 13 18.59 10.07 -17.92
C GLY A 13 18.42 8.57 -17.74
N LEU A 14 18.43 7.84 -18.85
CA LEU A 14 18.36 6.39 -18.87
C LEU A 14 19.63 5.88 -19.53
N ASN A 15 20.41 5.11 -18.80
CA ASN A 15 21.60 4.44 -19.32
C ASN A 15 21.33 2.93 -19.34
N TRP A 16 21.39 2.35 -20.53
CA TRP A 16 21.23 0.93 -20.74
C TRP A 16 22.51 0.36 -21.34
N GLN A 17 23.14 -0.59 -20.66
CA GLN A 17 24.34 -1.28 -21.13
C GLN A 17 24.23 -2.77 -20.84
N GLU A 18 24.23 -3.59 -21.89
CA GLU A 18 24.04 -5.04 -21.80
C GLU A 18 22.74 -5.40 -21.05
N LYS A 19 22.86 -5.96 -19.84
CA LYS A 19 21.75 -6.26 -18.94
C LYS A 19 21.51 -5.19 -17.87
N ASN A 20 22.31 -4.12 -17.82
CA ASN A 20 22.23 -3.10 -16.78
C ASN A 20 21.45 -1.87 -17.23
N LEU A 21 20.29 -1.66 -16.62
CA LEU A 21 19.48 -0.46 -16.75
C LEU A 21 19.70 0.43 -15.53
N THR A 22 20.20 1.65 -15.75
CA THR A 22 20.31 2.69 -14.73
C THR A 22 19.42 3.88 -15.07
N LEU A 23 18.48 4.17 -14.18
CA LEU A 23 17.75 5.44 -14.17
C LEU A 23 18.55 6.42 -13.31
N THR A 24 19.11 7.45 -13.95
CA THR A 24 19.77 8.54 -13.24
C THR A 24 18.74 9.33 -12.45
N PRO A 25 19.17 10.18 -11.48
CA PRO A 25 18.26 11.02 -10.72
C PRO A 25 17.27 11.73 -11.63
N THR A 26 16.00 11.40 -11.48
CA THR A 26 14.90 11.82 -12.34
C THR A 26 13.81 12.44 -11.48
N SER A 27 13.30 13.60 -11.89
CA SER A 27 12.18 14.26 -11.22
C SER A 27 10.99 14.39 -12.17
N LEU A 28 9.81 14.05 -11.67
CA LEU A 28 8.54 14.11 -12.37
C LEU A 28 7.58 15.00 -11.59
N GLN A 29 7.02 16.03 -12.23
CA GLN A 29 6.12 16.98 -11.57
C GLN A 29 4.79 17.07 -12.33
N GLY A 30 3.68 17.10 -11.58
CA GLY A 30 2.35 17.42 -12.13
C GLY A 30 1.74 16.36 -13.04
N LEU A 31 2.14 15.09 -12.93
CA LEU A 31 1.55 14.01 -13.74
C LEU A 31 0.16 13.64 -13.22
N LEU A 32 -0.84 13.66 -14.10
CA LEU A 32 -2.16 13.08 -13.86
C LEU A 32 -2.26 11.71 -14.52
N ILE A 33 -2.60 10.71 -13.71
CA ILE A 33 -2.87 9.33 -14.14
C ILE A 33 -4.35 9.06 -13.90
N ALA A 34 -5.11 8.90 -14.98
CA ALA A 34 -6.50 8.46 -14.89
C ALA A 34 -6.55 6.93 -14.98
N LEU A 35 -6.92 6.27 -13.89
CA LEU A 35 -7.19 4.83 -13.89
C LEU A 35 -8.57 4.59 -14.53
N PRO A 36 -8.70 3.60 -15.43
CA PRO A 36 -9.99 3.22 -15.95
C PRO A 36 -10.85 2.72 -14.78
N LYS A 37 -12.05 3.31 -14.63
CA LYS A 37 -13.03 2.79 -13.70
C LYS A 37 -13.33 1.36 -14.11
N VAL A 38 -13.32 0.44 -13.16
CA VAL A 38 -13.76 -0.94 -13.43
C VAL A 38 -15.22 -0.83 -13.82
N ALA A 39 -15.50 -0.83 -15.12
CA ALA A 39 -16.85 -1.06 -15.59
C ALA A 39 -17.22 -2.41 -15.01
N LYS A 40 -18.19 -2.44 -14.08
CA LYS A 40 -18.89 -3.68 -13.73
C LYS A 40 -19.14 -4.39 -15.05
N VAL A 41 -18.50 -5.53 -15.23
CA VAL A 41 -18.72 -6.41 -16.38
C VAL A 41 -20.23 -6.59 -16.43
N ALA A 42 -20.84 -5.93 -17.41
CA ALA A 42 -22.28 -5.89 -17.54
C ALA A 42 -22.73 -7.33 -17.77
N GLN A 43 -23.74 -7.69 -17.01
CA GLN A 43 -24.46 -8.95 -17.08
C GLN A 43 -25.11 -9.07 -18.47
N GLU A 44 -24.37 -9.62 -19.44
CA GLU A 44 -24.95 -10.39 -20.55
C GLU A 44 -25.16 -11.80 -19.98
N GLN A 45 -26.35 -12.37 -19.79
CA GLN A 45 -27.64 -12.18 -20.43
C GLN A 45 -28.75 -12.47 -19.40
N VAL A 46 -29.70 -11.54 -19.23
CA VAL A 46 -31.03 -11.87 -18.69
C VAL A 46 -31.86 -12.38 -19.85
N VAL A 47 -31.93 -13.70 -20.00
CA VAL A 47 -33.06 -14.36 -20.66
C VAL A 47 -33.80 -15.08 -19.53
N GLU A 48 -34.99 -14.59 -19.17
CA GLU A 48 -35.88 -15.28 -18.24
C GLU A 48 -36.40 -16.58 -18.88
N PRO A 49 -36.20 -17.77 -18.28
CA PRO A 49 -37.18 -18.82 -18.38
C PRO A 49 -38.08 -18.78 -17.13
N LYS A 50 -39.36 -18.91 -17.39
CA LYS A 50 -40.45 -18.99 -16.42
C LYS A 50 -40.13 -19.99 -15.30
N ILE A 51 -40.52 -19.61 -14.09
CA ILE A 51 -40.43 -20.38 -12.84
C ILE A 51 -41.17 -21.71 -12.99
N ASP A 52 -40.47 -22.81 -12.74
CA ASP A 52 -41.03 -24.02 -12.13
C ASP A 52 -40.01 -24.52 -11.09
N ASN A 53 -40.41 -24.48 -9.82
CA ASN A 53 -39.62 -24.99 -8.70
C ASN A 53 -39.81 -26.51 -8.62
N PRO A 54 -38.74 -27.30 -8.47
CA PRO A 54 -38.47 -27.79 -7.11
C PRO A 54 -36.97 -27.90 -6.74
N GLN A 55 -36.73 -27.62 -5.45
CA GLN A 55 -35.58 -27.94 -4.59
C GLN A 55 -34.29 -27.08 -4.70
N PRO A 56 -33.91 -26.38 -3.61
CA PRO A 56 -32.60 -25.73 -3.50
C PRO A 56 -31.54 -26.77 -3.16
N GLN A 57 -30.77 -27.17 -4.17
CA GLN A 57 -29.42 -27.71 -3.99
C GLN A 57 -28.41 -26.58 -4.17
N GLU A 58 -28.56 -25.51 -3.39
CA GLU A 58 -27.47 -24.56 -3.22
C GLU A 58 -26.54 -25.14 -2.14
N LYS A 59 -25.36 -25.56 -2.56
CA LYS A 59 -24.28 -25.93 -1.64
C LYS A 59 -24.15 -24.85 -0.57
N PRO A 60 -24.04 -25.20 0.72
CA PRO A 60 -23.95 -24.22 1.79
C PRO A 60 -22.82 -23.23 1.54
N LEU A 61 -23.00 -21.96 1.92
CA LEU A 61 -22.03 -20.87 1.70
C LEU A 61 -20.57 -21.24 2.09
N GLY A 62 -20.42 -22.12 3.09
CA GLY A 62 -19.11 -22.65 3.51
C GLY A 62 -18.44 -23.55 2.46
N GLU A 63 -19.19 -24.32 1.70
CA GLU A 63 -18.67 -25.09 0.55
C GLU A 63 -18.36 -24.17 -0.63
N THR A 64 -19.17 -23.14 -0.88
CA THR A 64 -18.90 -22.15 -1.94
C THR A 64 -17.66 -21.30 -1.64
N MET A 65 -17.45 -20.93 -0.37
CA MET A 65 -16.23 -20.26 0.06
C MET A 65 -15.03 -21.19 -0.04
N THR A 66 -15.17 -22.46 0.34
CA THR A 66 -14.09 -23.45 0.18
C THR A 66 -13.74 -23.64 -1.30
N ASP A 67 -14.72 -23.76 -2.20
CA ASP A 67 -14.50 -23.87 -3.66
C ASP A 67 -13.84 -22.60 -4.26
N LEU A 68 -14.16 -21.41 -3.73
CA LEU A 68 -13.52 -20.15 -4.13
C LEU A 68 -12.07 -20.01 -3.65
N PHE A 69 -11.71 -20.61 -2.51
CA PHE A 69 -10.32 -20.67 -2.02
C PHE A 69 -9.56 -21.92 -2.50
N SER A 70 -10.25 -22.90 -3.11
CA SER A 70 -9.67 -24.12 -3.69
C SER A 70 -9.14 -23.89 -5.11
N GLN A 71 -9.60 -22.84 -5.79
CA GLN A 71 -8.90 -22.32 -6.96
C GLN A 71 -7.69 -21.53 -6.47
N PRO A 72 -6.46 -21.84 -6.94
CA PRO A 72 -5.29 -21.09 -6.56
C PRO A 72 -5.51 -19.64 -6.96
N VAL A 73 -5.63 -18.75 -5.97
CA VAL A 73 -5.89 -17.29 -6.14
C VAL A 73 -4.84 -16.60 -7.01
N LEU A 74 -3.74 -17.31 -7.33
CA LEU A 74 -2.69 -16.86 -8.22
C LEU A 74 -2.36 -18.03 -9.17
N PRO A 75 -2.36 -17.84 -10.51
CA PRO A 75 -1.75 -18.82 -11.39
C PRO A 75 -0.32 -19.09 -10.93
N ALA A 76 0.17 -20.31 -11.08
CA ALA A 76 1.55 -20.65 -10.79
C ALA A 76 2.46 -19.64 -11.50
N MET A 77 3.02 -18.69 -10.74
CA MET A 77 3.79 -17.61 -11.33
C MET A 77 4.97 -18.25 -12.03
N THR A 78 5.01 -18.10 -13.35
CA THR A 78 6.17 -18.45 -14.17
C THR A 78 7.38 -17.82 -13.51
N ASP A 79 8.47 -18.57 -13.43
CA ASP A 79 9.70 -18.16 -12.77
C ASP A 79 10.12 -16.76 -13.25
N VAL A 80 9.83 -15.72 -12.46
CA VAL A 80 10.12 -14.32 -12.86
C VAL A 80 11.59 -14.08 -12.61
N HIS A 81 12.44 -14.61 -13.48
CA HIS A 81 13.83 -14.22 -13.54
C HIS A 81 13.88 -12.85 -14.19
N LEU A 82 14.15 -11.80 -13.41
CA LEU A 82 14.41 -10.49 -13.97
C LEU A 82 15.70 -10.59 -14.79
N PRO A 83 15.65 -10.53 -16.13
CA PRO A 83 16.83 -10.77 -16.97
C PRO A 83 17.75 -9.55 -17.04
N LEU A 84 17.33 -8.44 -16.43
CA LEU A 84 18.02 -7.16 -16.40
C LEU A 84 18.32 -6.77 -14.94
N ASN A 85 19.52 -6.22 -14.74
CA ASN A 85 19.87 -5.48 -13.54
C ASN A 85 19.24 -4.09 -13.63
N LEU A 86 18.62 -3.65 -12.55
CA LEU A 86 17.98 -2.35 -12.45
C LEU A 86 18.68 -1.52 -11.38
N ASN A 87 18.96 -0.25 -11.66
CA ASN A 87 19.40 0.71 -10.66
C ASN A 87 18.63 2.02 -10.83
N ILE A 88 17.69 2.27 -9.93
CA ILE A 88 17.01 3.56 -9.80
C ILE A 88 17.75 4.35 -8.72
N GLN A 89 18.62 5.26 -9.15
CA GLN A 89 19.43 6.06 -8.23
C GLN A 89 18.56 6.98 -7.38
N ALA A 90 17.60 7.65 -8.02
CA ALA A 90 16.53 8.40 -7.38
C ALA A 90 15.45 8.71 -8.41
N PHE A 91 14.22 8.32 -8.11
CA PHE A 91 13.05 8.82 -8.80
C PHE A 91 12.26 9.69 -7.84
N ARG A 92 12.05 10.95 -8.20
CA ARG A 92 11.29 11.93 -7.41
C ARG A 92 10.00 12.27 -8.14
N GLY A 93 8.90 12.25 -7.41
CA GLY A 93 7.59 12.65 -7.90
C GLY A 93 7.03 13.78 -7.07
N GLU A 94 6.48 14.81 -7.70
CA GLU A 94 5.80 15.91 -7.01
C GLU A 94 4.45 16.19 -7.67
N GLN A 95 3.42 16.46 -6.87
CA GLN A 95 2.08 16.80 -7.35
C GLN A 95 1.52 15.76 -8.35
N LEU A 96 1.70 14.47 -8.06
CA LEU A 96 1.15 13.40 -8.88
C LEU A 96 -0.31 13.18 -8.49
N ARG A 97 -1.21 13.12 -9.46
CA ARG A 97 -2.63 12.88 -9.22
C ARG A 97 -3.07 11.56 -9.83
N LEU A 98 -3.67 10.71 -9.02
CA LEU A 98 -4.25 9.45 -9.46
C LEU A 98 -5.77 9.57 -9.36
N THR A 99 -6.46 9.62 -10.50
CA THR A 99 -7.92 9.76 -10.54
C THR A 99 -8.57 8.46 -10.96
N GLY A 100 -9.51 7.94 -10.17
CA GLY A 100 -10.24 6.70 -10.45
C GLY A 100 -11.49 6.59 -9.58
N ASP A 101 -11.58 5.51 -8.78
CA ASP A 101 -12.61 5.37 -7.72
C ASP A 101 -12.31 6.26 -6.51
N THR A 102 -11.03 6.44 -6.21
CA THR A 102 -10.53 7.40 -5.22
C THR A 102 -9.57 8.35 -5.91
N ASP A 103 -9.75 9.65 -5.73
CA ASP A 103 -8.75 10.65 -6.14
C ASP A 103 -7.67 10.69 -5.05
N ILE A 104 -6.41 10.49 -5.45
CA ILE A 104 -5.26 10.52 -4.55
C ILE A 104 -4.27 11.53 -5.10
N THR A 105 -3.93 12.53 -4.29
CA THR A 105 -2.87 13.48 -4.58
C THR A 105 -1.61 13.11 -3.81
N VAL A 106 -0.56 12.72 -4.53
CA VAL A 106 0.79 12.51 -3.98
C VAL A 106 1.57 13.81 -4.09
N TYR A 107 1.84 14.43 -2.95
CA TYR A 107 2.62 15.66 -2.86
C TYR A 107 4.09 15.41 -3.13
N ASN A 108 4.65 14.34 -2.55
CA ASN A 108 6.05 13.96 -2.68
C ASN A 108 6.18 12.44 -2.78
N LEU A 109 7.03 11.98 -3.69
CA LEU A 109 7.42 10.59 -3.83
C LEU A 109 8.94 10.51 -3.98
N LEU A 110 9.58 9.58 -3.27
CA LEU A 110 10.96 9.17 -3.50
C LEU A 110 11.00 7.65 -3.69
N LEU A 111 11.62 7.20 -4.77
CA LEU A 111 11.93 5.79 -5.00
C LEU A 111 13.42 5.62 -5.26
N LYS A 112 14.03 4.69 -4.53
CA LYS A 112 15.41 4.23 -4.73
C LYS A 112 15.42 2.72 -4.59
N VAL A 113 15.77 2.04 -5.68
CA VAL A 113 15.76 0.59 -5.74
C VAL A 113 16.86 0.10 -6.66
N SER A 114 17.52 -0.97 -6.26
CA SER A 114 18.45 -1.70 -7.11
C SER A 114 18.05 -3.17 -7.17
N SER A 115 18.21 -3.80 -8.33
CA SER A 115 18.12 -5.25 -8.48
C SER A 115 19.32 -5.71 -9.29
N ILE A 116 20.11 -6.62 -8.73
CA ILE A 116 21.27 -7.21 -9.40
C ILE A 116 21.13 -8.71 -9.31
N ASP A 117 21.09 -9.37 -10.47
CA ASP A 117 20.99 -10.83 -10.57
C ASP A 117 19.88 -11.40 -9.65
N GLY A 118 18.69 -10.79 -9.73
CA GLY A 118 17.51 -11.16 -8.94
C GLY A 118 17.54 -10.71 -7.48
N GLN A 119 18.65 -10.22 -6.94
CA GLN A 119 18.67 -9.64 -5.59
C GLN A 119 18.22 -8.19 -5.65
N MET A 120 17.01 -7.93 -5.16
CA MET A 120 16.43 -6.60 -5.04
C MET A 120 16.70 -6.00 -3.66
N LYS A 121 17.07 -4.73 -3.64
CA LYS A 121 17.17 -3.87 -2.47
C LYS A 121 16.33 -2.63 -2.70
N LEU A 122 15.33 -2.43 -1.84
CA LEU A 122 14.56 -1.20 -1.74
C LEU A 122 15.22 -0.32 -0.69
N ASP A 123 16.01 0.65 -1.12
CA ASP A 123 16.65 1.61 -0.21
C ASP A 123 15.62 2.55 0.40
N ALA A 124 14.69 3.05 -0.42
CA ALA A 124 13.61 3.92 0.03
C ALA A 124 12.44 3.90 -0.96
N LEU A 125 11.24 3.77 -0.42
CA LEU A 125 10.00 4.21 -1.04
C LEU A 125 9.29 5.12 -0.05
N ASP A 126 9.35 6.42 -0.25
CA ASP A 126 8.66 7.40 0.59
C ASP A 126 7.56 8.08 -0.23
N ILE A 127 6.36 8.14 0.33
CA ILE A 127 5.17 8.73 -0.28
C ILE A 127 4.50 9.63 0.77
N ASP A 128 4.28 10.88 0.40
CA ASP A 128 3.46 11.84 1.15
C ASP A 128 2.25 12.23 0.29
N SER A 129 1.05 11.88 0.74
CA SER A 129 -0.20 12.12 0.03
C SER A 129 -1.28 12.73 0.91
N ASP A 130 -2.37 13.16 0.29
CA ASP A 130 -3.59 13.57 0.98
C ASP A 130 -4.19 12.47 1.88
N GLN A 131 -4.02 11.19 1.51
CA GLN A 131 -4.46 10.04 2.28
C GLN A 131 -3.50 9.62 3.40
N GLY A 132 -2.28 10.17 3.46
CA GLY A 132 -1.31 9.87 4.52
C GLY A 132 0.13 9.78 4.04
N LYS A 133 0.99 9.24 4.90
CA LYS A 133 2.41 9.02 4.60
C LYS A 133 2.73 7.54 4.63
N VAL A 134 3.52 7.07 3.68
CA VAL A 134 4.03 5.70 3.62
C VAL A 134 5.53 5.74 3.38
N SER A 135 6.28 4.96 4.14
CA SER A 135 7.70 4.72 3.92
C SER A 135 7.94 3.22 3.89
N ALA A 136 8.68 2.70 2.92
CA ALA A 136 9.06 1.30 2.84
C ALA A 136 10.54 1.13 2.49
N SER A 137 11.13 0.08 3.03
CA SER A 137 12.51 -0.33 2.77
C SER A 137 12.65 -1.83 2.96
N GLY A 138 13.61 -2.45 2.29
CA GLY A 138 13.83 -3.87 2.48
C GLY A 138 14.65 -4.51 1.39
N SER A 139 14.55 -5.84 1.34
CA SER A 139 15.18 -6.67 0.33
C SER A 139 14.23 -7.77 -0.12
N ALA A 140 14.42 -8.22 -1.35
CA ALA A 140 13.78 -9.41 -1.87
C ALA A 140 14.76 -10.13 -2.77
N GLN A 141 14.74 -11.45 -2.78
CA GLN A 141 15.31 -12.21 -3.87
C GLN A 141 14.17 -12.54 -4.82
N LEU A 142 14.31 -12.23 -6.11
CA LEU A 142 13.33 -12.52 -7.16
C LEU A 142 13.69 -13.82 -7.89
N GLN A 143 14.23 -14.77 -7.14
CA GLN A 143 14.63 -16.10 -7.61
C GLN A 143 14.26 -17.13 -6.54
N ASP A 144 14.22 -18.40 -6.93
CA ASP A 144 13.83 -19.52 -6.07
C ASP A 144 12.45 -19.29 -5.44
N ASN A 145 12.38 -19.21 -4.11
CA ASN A 145 11.14 -19.08 -3.36
C ASN A 145 10.78 -17.66 -2.93
N TRP A 146 11.51 -16.69 -3.47
CA TRP A 146 11.35 -15.28 -3.19
C TRP A 146 11.36 -14.94 -1.70
N PRO A 147 12.48 -15.15 -1.00
CA PRO A 147 12.66 -14.61 0.33
C PRO A 147 12.55 -13.08 0.26
N VAL A 148 11.61 -12.55 1.02
CA VAL A 148 11.42 -11.11 1.21
C VAL A 148 11.68 -10.75 2.66
N ASP A 149 12.22 -9.56 2.87
CA ASP A 149 12.26 -8.86 4.15
C ASP A 149 11.98 -7.39 3.88
N ILE A 150 10.72 -6.99 4.04
CA ILE A 150 10.24 -5.65 3.76
C ILE A 150 9.61 -5.07 5.02
N THR A 151 10.04 -3.88 5.39
CA THR A 151 9.38 -3.07 6.41
C THR A 151 8.63 -1.93 5.73
N LEU A 152 7.34 -1.83 6.01
CA LEU A 152 6.47 -0.75 5.60
C LEU A 152 5.95 -0.03 6.85
N ALA A 153 6.07 1.29 6.87
CA ALA A 153 5.49 2.14 7.90
C ALA A 153 4.53 3.13 7.24
N GLY A 154 3.34 3.27 7.82
CA GLY A 154 2.29 4.15 7.32
C GLY A 154 1.76 5.03 8.44
N THR A 155 1.40 6.26 8.11
CA THR A 155 0.53 7.12 8.92
C THR A 155 -0.68 7.48 8.08
N LEU A 156 -1.86 7.05 8.49
CA LEU A 156 -3.09 7.28 7.74
C LEU A 156 -3.61 8.70 7.99
N ASN A 157 -4.09 9.40 6.96
CA ASN A 157 -4.73 10.71 7.05
C ASN A 157 -6.17 10.67 6.49
N VAL A 158 -6.85 9.54 6.72
CA VAL A 158 -8.23 9.32 6.30
C VAL A 158 -9.12 9.13 7.51
N ASP A 159 -10.29 9.75 7.54
CA ASP A 159 -11.24 9.56 8.64
C ASP A 159 -11.90 8.17 8.55
N PRO A 160 -12.17 7.51 9.69
CA PRO A 160 -11.89 7.93 11.08
C PRO A 160 -10.46 7.59 11.58
N MET A 161 -9.60 7.03 10.73
CA MET A 161 -8.28 6.48 11.06
C MET A 161 -7.16 7.53 11.05
N LYS A 162 -7.51 8.81 11.13
CA LYS A 162 -6.57 9.91 10.97
C LYS A 162 -5.50 9.85 12.05
N GLY A 163 -4.23 9.95 11.62
CA GLY A 163 -3.02 9.84 12.42
C GLY A 163 -2.74 8.45 13.01
N GLU A 164 -3.46 7.41 12.58
CA GLU A 164 -3.11 6.04 12.96
C GLU A 164 -1.76 5.67 12.34
N LYS A 165 -0.84 5.20 13.18
CA LYS A 165 0.47 4.69 12.76
C LYS A 165 0.44 3.19 12.67
N VAL A 166 0.89 2.68 11.54
CA VAL A 166 0.94 1.25 11.24
C VAL A 166 2.36 0.91 10.82
N GLN A 167 2.92 -0.16 11.37
CA GLN A 167 4.15 -0.78 10.88
C GLN A 167 3.85 -2.22 10.52
N LEU A 168 4.19 -2.59 9.30
CA LEU A 168 4.06 -3.92 8.76
C LEU A 168 5.46 -4.44 8.41
N LYS A 169 5.85 -5.56 9.01
CA LYS A 169 7.05 -6.30 8.61
C LYS A 169 6.62 -7.56 7.91
N VAL A 170 7.08 -7.75 6.68
CA VAL A 170 6.81 -8.94 5.88
C VAL A 170 8.14 -9.66 5.68
N GLY A 171 8.26 -10.85 6.25
CA GLY A 171 9.44 -11.70 6.14
C GLY A 171 9.08 -13.11 5.67
N GLY A 172 9.88 -13.72 4.80
CA GLY A 172 9.77 -15.15 4.47
C GLY A 172 9.74 -15.44 2.97
N GLU A 173 9.58 -16.72 2.63
CA GLU A 173 9.56 -17.23 1.26
C GLU A 173 8.15 -17.12 0.67
N VAL A 174 7.93 -16.23 -0.29
CA VAL A 174 6.59 -15.97 -0.87
C VAL A 174 6.11 -17.11 -1.78
N ARG A 175 7.02 -17.83 -2.47
CA ARG A 175 6.65 -18.85 -3.48
C ARG A 175 6.42 -20.25 -2.90
N LYS A 176 7.11 -20.62 -1.81
CA LYS A 176 7.16 -22.03 -1.36
C LYS A 176 5.88 -22.51 -0.68
N ASN A 177 5.07 -21.58 -0.21
CA ASN A 177 3.74 -21.68 0.39
C ASN A 177 3.48 -20.29 1.00
N ALA A 178 2.24 -19.93 1.31
CA ALA A 178 1.87 -18.69 2.00
C ALA A 178 2.40 -18.57 3.46
N GLN A 179 3.66 -18.96 3.73
CA GLN A 179 4.35 -18.91 5.02
C GLN A 179 5.05 -17.56 5.28
N SER A 180 4.71 -16.52 4.52
CA SER A 180 5.17 -15.16 4.82
C SER A 180 4.73 -14.79 6.24
N ARG A 181 5.70 -14.54 7.12
CA ARG A 181 5.47 -14.00 8.46
C ARG A 181 5.23 -12.51 8.32
N SER A 182 3.96 -12.15 8.43
CA SER A 182 3.52 -10.75 8.48
C SER A 182 3.27 -10.35 9.92
N GLY A 183 3.93 -9.28 10.37
CA GLY A 183 3.74 -8.68 11.69
C GLY A 183 3.22 -7.26 11.56
N LEU A 184 1.99 -7.02 12.02
CA LEU A 184 1.38 -5.70 12.04
C LEU A 184 1.42 -5.11 13.46
N LYS A 185 2.04 -3.94 13.63
CA LYS A 185 1.99 -3.14 14.86
C LYS A 185 1.21 -1.87 14.57
N ARG A 186 0.14 -1.63 15.32
CA ARG A 186 -0.66 -0.40 15.26
C ARG A 186 -0.43 0.39 16.55
N ALA A 187 -0.21 1.69 16.43
CA ALA A 187 -0.19 2.60 17.58
C ALA A 187 -1.37 3.57 17.46
N GLY A 188 -2.41 3.32 18.26
CA GLY A 188 -3.62 4.14 18.30
C GLY A 188 -3.47 5.38 19.20
N ARG A 189 -4.18 6.45 18.85
CA ARG A 189 -4.31 7.64 19.70
C ARG A 189 -5.28 7.33 20.84
N GLY A 190 -4.81 7.37 22.09
CA GLY A 190 -5.68 7.30 23.25
C GLY A 190 -6.65 8.48 23.24
N HIS A 191 -7.96 8.21 23.11
CA HIS A 191 -8.99 9.20 23.40
C HIS A 191 -8.98 9.46 24.90
N ALA A 192 -8.40 10.59 25.30
CA ALA A 192 -8.57 11.12 26.65
C ALA A 192 -10.05 11.50 26.82
N ALA A 193 -10.77 10.69 27.59
CA ALA A 193 -12.09 11.04 28.09
C ALA A 193 -11.97 12.34 28.90
N ARG A 194 -12.56 13.43 28.40
CA ARG A 194 -12.75 14.66 29.15
C ARG A 194 -13.83 14.43 30.22
N GLY A 195 -13.40 14.02 31.40
CA GLY A 195 -14.21 14.11 32.62
C GLY A 195 -14.20 15.55 33.13
N CYS A 196 -15.24 16.30 32.81
CA CYS A 196 -15.59 17.54 33.51
C CYS A 196 -16.23 17.16 34.85
N ALA A 197 -15.66 17.58 35.98
CA ALA A 197 -16.40 17.75 37.23
C ALA A 197 -15.79 18.92 38.01
N ALA A 198 -16.64 19.91 38.26
CA ALA A 198 -16.36 21.17 38.93
C ALA A 198 -16.73 21.12 40.42
N GLY A 199 -16.14 22.03 41.20
CA GLY A 199 -16.53 22.39 42.58
C GLY A 199 -15.74 21.59 43.63
N GLY A 200 -15.05 22.16 44.61
CA GLY A 200 -15.15 23.47 45.25
C GLY A 200 -15.25 23.24 46.75
N GLY A 201 -14.33 23.82 47.56
CA GLY A 201 -14.48 23.84 49.03
C GLY A 201 -13.18 23.72 49.81
N ARG A 202 -12.77 24.83 50.46
CA ARG A 202 -11.68 24.93 51.44
C ARG A 202 -12.15 24.48 52.83
N ALA A 203 -11.26 23.85 53.62
CA ALA A 203 -11.14 23.84 55.09
C ALA A 203 -10.46 22.51 55.51
N ALA A 204 -9.73 22.32 56.60
CA ALA A 204 -8.99 23.13 57.56
C ALA A 204 -8.05 22.14 58.29
N ALA A 205 -7.05 22.67 58.97
CA ALA A 205 -6.05 21.92 59.72
C ALA A 205 -6.64 21.09 60.87
N GLN A 206 -5.99 19.97 61.22
CA GLN A 206 -5.36 19.78 62.54
C GLN A 206 -4.65 18.42 62.61
N TYR A 207 -3.36 18.49 62.89
CA TYR A 207 -2.56 17.40 63.46
C TYR A 207 -3.00 17.20 64.93
N GLY A 208 -3.27 15.97 65.32
CA GLY A 208 -3.56 15.57 66.71
C GLY A 208 -3.05 14.16 66.95
N ALA A 209 -2.31 14.01 68.04
CA ALA A 209 -1.61 12.82 68.50
C ALA A 209 -2.49 11.90 69.39
N GLU A 210 -1.84 10.82 69.89
CA GLU A 210 -2.30 9.82 70.88
C GLU A 210 -3.11 8.66 70.29
N GLU A 211 -2.80 7.38 70.53
CA GLU A 211 -1.97 6.72 71.56
C GLU A 211 -1.20 5.51 70.96
#